data_AF-A0A438JH53-F1
#
_entry.id   AF-A0A438JH53-F1
#
_cell.length_a   1.000
_cell.length_b   1.000
_cell.length_c   1.000
_cell.angle_alpha   90.00
_cell.angle_beta   90.00
_cell.angle_gamma   90.00
#
_symmetry.space_group_name_H-M   'P 1'
#
loop_
_entity.id
_entity.type
_entity.pdbx_description
1 polymer ?
#
loop_
_entity_poly.entity_id
_entity_poly.type
_entity_poly.pdbx_seq_one_letter_code
_entity_poly.pdbx_strand_id
1 'polypeptide(L)'
;MESSKPHAVLLASPGLGHLIPVLELAKRLVTHHGFHVTVYAIAASASPVESQSLGSAASSKLLHVVELPPADISSLVDADAAVFTRIVVMMRETIPSFRQPSPR
;
A
#
# COMPACT_ATOMS: atom_id res chain seq x y z
N MET A 1 -33.90 0.98 0.50
CA MET A 1 -32.80 1.75 1.11
C MET A 1 -31.52 1.19 0.52
N GLU A 2 -30.80 1.94 -0.32
CA GLU A 2 -29.44 1.52 -0.73
C GLU A 2 -28.56 1.53 0.51
N SER A 3 -28.15 0.35 0.99
CA SER A 3 -27.09 0.29 1.99
C SER A 3 -25.78 0.66 1.30
N SER A 4 -25.21 1.80 1.64
CA SER A 4 -23.87 2.18 1.17
C SER A 4 -22.89 1.07 1.52
N LYS A 5 -22.11 0.61 0.53
CA LYS A 5 -21.08 -0.41 0.74
C LYS A 5 -20.05 0.12 1.73
N PRO A 6 -19.62 -0.66 2.74
CA PRO A 6 -18.56 -0.24 3.64
C PRO A 6 -17.26 -0.05 2.85
N HIS A 7 -16.45 0.93 3.27
CA HIS A 7 -15.16 1.22 2.64
C HIS A 7 -14.02 0.79 3.57
N ALA A 8 -13.16 -0.11 3.08
CA ALA A 8 -11.92 -0.50 3.75
C ALA A 8 -10.71 0.20 3.12
N VAL A 9 -9.80 0.66 3.97
CA VAL A 9 -8.49 1.16 3.55
C VAL A 9 -7.43 0.20 4.07
N LEU A 10 -6.61 -0.31 3.16
CA LEU A 10 -5.50 -1.21 3.47
C LEU A 10 -4.18 -0.51 3.16
N LEU A 11 -3.21 -0.61 4.05
CA LEU A 11 -1.87 -0.06 3.86
C LEU A 11 -0.86 -1.21 3.84
N ALA A 12 -0.19 -1.39 2.72
CA ALA A 12 0.88 -2.37 2.56
C ALA A 12 2.23 -1.75 2.93
N SER A 13 2.89 -2.37 3.90
CA SER A 13 4.29 -2.14 4.21
C SER A 13 5.17 -2.38 2.97
N PRO A 14 6.34 -1.72 2.86
CA PRO A 14 7.24 -1.96 1.75
C PRO A 14 7.64 -3.44 1.58
N GLY A 15 7.75 -3.90 0.33
CA GLY A 15 8.15 -5.26 -0.04
C GLY A 15 6.99 -6.15 -0.56
N LEU A 16 7.27 -6.95 -1.59
CA LEU A 16 6.31 -7.89 -2.20
C LEU A 16 5.64 -8.85 -1.21
N GLY A 17 6.38 -9.27 -0.16
CA GLY A 17 5.85 -10.15 0.89
C GLY A 17 4.71 -9.52 1.72
N HIS A 18 4.57 -8.21 1.70
CA HIS A 18 3.44 -7.48 2.30
C HIS A 18 2.40 -7.09 1.24
N LEU A 19 2.84 -6.66 0.07
CA LEU A 19 1.94 -6.18 -0.98
C LEU A 19 1.00 -7.28 -1.51
N ILE A 20 1.55 -8.45 -1.88
CA ILE A 20 0.78 -9.55 -2.46
C ILE A 20 -0.36 -9.99 -1.54
N PRO A 21 -0.12 -10.32 -0.25
CA PRO A 21 -1.21 -10.74 0.63
C PRO A 21 -2.23 -9.63 0.90
N VAL A 22 -1.83 -8.35 0.94
CA VAL A 22 -2.77 -7.22 1.06
C VAL A 22 -3.67 -7.11 -0.17
N LEU A 23 -3.12 -7.25 -1.38
CA LEU A 23 -3.90 -7.25 -2.61
C LEU A 23 -4.88 -8.44 -2.66
N GLU A 24 -4.46 -9.61 -2.21
CA GLU A 24 -5.32 -10.79 -2.15
C GLU A 24 -6.46 -10.63 -1.12
N LEU A 25 -6.16 -10.07 0.05
CA LEU A 25 -7.18 -9.69 1.03
C LEU A 25 -8.17 -8.68 0.44
N ALA A 26 -7.67 -7.66 -0.26
CA ALA A 26 -8.48 -6.64 -0.90
C ALA A 26 -9.47 -7.25 -1.91
N LYS A 27 -8.99 -8.16 -2.77
CA LYS A 27 -9.85 -8.90 -3.72
C LYS A 27 -10.97 -9.63 -2.99
N ARG A 28 -10.66 -10.37 -1.92
CA ARG A 28 -11.64 -11.13 -1.14
C ARG A 28 -12.68 -10.22 -0.48
N LEU A 29 -12.27 -9.07 0.06
CA LEU A 29 -13.19 -8.08 0.63
C LEU A 29 -14.18 -7.53 -0.41
N VAL A 30 -13.72 -7.28 -1.64
CA VAL A 30 -14.60 -6.85 -2.73
C VAL A 30 -15.52 -7.98 -3.20
N THR A 31 -14.98 -9.17 -3.46
CA THR A 31 -15.72 -10.27 -4.10
C THR A 31 -16.69 -10.97 -3.15
N HIS A 32 -16.34 -11.12 -1.87
CA HIS A 32 -17.10 -11.94 -0.93
C HIS A 32 -17.77 -11.14 0.19
N HIS A 33 -17.32 -9.90 0.44
CA HIS A 33 -17.83 -9.11 1.57
C HIS A 33 -18.47 -7.78 1.15
N GLY A 34 -18.51 -7.46 -0.15
CA GLY A 34 -19.22 -6.29 -0.68
C GLY A 34 -18.59 -4.95 -0.31
N PHE A 35 -17.29 -4.91 -0.02
CA PHE A 35 -16.57 -3.67 0.31
C PHE A 35 -16.20 -2.87 -0.94
N HIS A 36 -16.12 -1.54 -0.78
CA HIS A 36 -15.16 -0.75 -1.55
C HIS A 36 -13.80 -0.83 -0.86
N VAL A 37 -12.71 -1.02 -1.61
CA VAL A 37 -11.37 -1.15 -1.04
C VAL A 37 -10.39 -0.21 -1.73
N THR A 38 -9.66 0.55 -0.92
CA THR A 38 -8.48 1.30 -1.36
C THR A 38 -7.23 0.68 -0.74
N VAL A 39 -6.26 0.32 -1.57
CA VAL A 39 -4.96 -0.20 -1.16
C VAL A 39 -3.92 0.88 -1.36
N TYR A 40 -3.25 1.29 -0.29
CA TYR A 40 -2.06 2.12 -0.33
C TYR A 40 -0.84 1.22 -0.30
N ALA A 41 0.06 1.37 -1.26
CA ALA A 41 1.32 0.63 -1.32
C ALA A 41 2.50 1.58 -1.17
N ILE A 42 3.43 1.25 -0.29
CA ILE A 42 4.68 2.00 -0.14
C ILE A 42 5.73 1.30 -1.00
N ALA A 43 6.19 1.94 -2.05
CA ALA A 43 7.23 1.37 -2.91
C ALA A 43 8.55 1.29 -2.14
N ALA A 44 8.98 0.10 -1.76
CA ALA A 44 10.35 -0.12 -1.26
C ALA A 44 11.27 -0.07 -2.48
N SER A 45 11.70 1.13 -2.88
CA SER A 45 12.79 1.31 -3.84
C SER A 45 12.56 0.64 -5.20
N ALA A 46 11.78 1.27 -6.09
CA ALA A 46 11.87 1.20 -7.56
C ALA A 46 12.21 -0.18 -8.20
N SER A 47 11.81 -1.30 -7.60
CA SER A 47 12.05 -2.61 -8.21
C SER A 47 11.09 -2.78 -9.38
N PRO A 48 11.56 -3.11 -10.60
CA PRO A 48 10.70 -3.30 -11.77
C PRO A 48 9.57 -4.31 -11.52
N VAL A 49 9.82 -5.31 -10.67
CA VAL A 49 8.84 -6.35 -10.31
C VAL A 49 7.74 -5.81 -9.40
N GLU A 50 8.07 -4.88 -8.49
CA GLU A 50 7.09 -4.22 -7.63
C GLU A 50 6.20 -3.29 -8.46
N SER A 51 6.80 -2.49 -9.34
CA SER A 51 6.05 -1.61 -10.25
C SER A 51 5.14 -2.40 -11.19
N GLN A 52 5.59 -3.55 -11.69
CA GLN A 52 4.75 -4.42 -12.54
C GLN A 52 3.58 -5.03 -11.74
N SER A 53 3.83 -5.46 -10.50
CA SER A 53 2.78 -6.01 -9.63
C SER A 53 1.74 -4.96 -9.27
N LEU A 54 2.18 -3.73 -8.96
CA LEU A 54 1.31 -2.58 -8.71
C LEU A 54 0.53 -2.18 -9.97
N GLY A 55 1.18 -2.11 -11.13
CA GLY A 55 0.53 -1.79 -12.40
C GLY A 55 -0.54 -2.83 -12.78
N SER A 56 -0.29 -4.11 -12.56
CA SER A 56 -1.27 -5.17 -12.78
C SER A 56 -2.47 -5.03 -11.83
N ALA A 57 -2.21 -4.73 -10.54
CA ALA A 57 -3.26 -4.53 -9.55
C ALA A 57 -4.10 -3.27 -9.82
N ALA A 58 -3.45 -2.16 -10.18
CA ALA A 58 -4.08 -0.88 -10.52
C ALA A 58 -4.91 -0.96 -11.81
N SER A 59 -4.55 -1.85 -12.73
CA SER A 59 -5.34 -2.10 -13.95
C SER A 59 -6.64 -2.86 -13.69
N SER A 60 -6.80 -3.45 -12.50
CA SER A 60 -8.03 -4.13 -12.12
C SER A 60 -9.10 -3.10 -11.74
N LYS A 61 -10.23 -3.08 -12.46
CA LYS A 61 -11.40 -2.26 -12.10
C LYS A 61 -12.04 -2.65 -10.76
N LEU A 62 -11.58 -3.73 -10.12
CA LEU A 62 -12.11 -4.23 -8.87
C LEU A 62 -11.60 -3.45 -7.64
N LEU A 63 -10.42 -2.84 -7.71
CA LEU A 63 -9.73 -2.24 -6.57
C LEU A 63 -9.18 -0.86 -6.92
N HIS A 64 -9.13 0.04 -5.95
CA HIS A 64 -8.40 1.30 -6.08
C HIS A 64 -7.01 1.14 -5.44
N VAL A 65 -5.94 1.23 -6.22
CA VAL A 65 -4.57 1.10 -5.73
C VAL A 65 -3.88 2.46 -5.84
N VAL A 66 -3.33 2.94 -4.74
CA VAL A 66 -2.59 4.20 -4.64
C VAL A 66 -1.16 3.89 -4.24
N GLU A 67 -0.20 4.34 -5.04
CA GLU A 67 1.21 4.27 -4.68
C GLU A 67 1.58 5.50 -3.85
N LEU A 68 2.16 5.28 -2.67
CA LEU A 68 2.72 6.33 -1.85
C LEU A 68 4.21 6.47 -2.15
N PRO A 69 4.73 7.70 -2.22
CA PRO A 69 6.16 7.91 -2.40
C PRO A 69 6.92 7.29 -1.20
N PRO A 70 8.05 6.60 -1.45
CA PRO A 70 8.91 6.13 -0.37
C PRO A 70 9.37 7.32 0.47
N ALA A 71 9.26 7.18 1.80
CA ALA A 71 9.87 8.14 2.70
C ALA A 71 11.39 8.07 2.62
N ASP A 72 12.04 9.24 2.58
CA ASP A 72 13.49 9.32 2.72
C ASP A 72 13.87 9.06 4.18
N ILE A 73 14.58 7.95 4.42
CA ILE A 73 15.05 7.54 5.74
C ILE A 73 16.57 7.62 5.88
N SER A 74 17.27 8.17 4.87
CA SER A 74 18.74 8.17 4.81
C SER A 74 19.41 8.93 5.96
N SER A 75 18.73 9.93 6.52
CA SER A 75 19.18 10.71 7.69
C SER A 75 18.75 10.10 9.04
N LEU A 76 17.93 9.04 9.02
CA LEU A 76 17.31 8.46 10.21
C LEU A 76 17.85 7.07 10.55
N VAL A 77 18.38 6.34 9.57
CA VAL A 77 18.82 4.96 9.71
C VAL A 77 20.05 4.70 8.85
N ASP A 78 21.06 4.03 9.42
CA ASP A 78 22.25 3.60 8.68
C ASP A 78 21.90 2.62 7.54
N ALA A 79 22.69 2.64 6.47
CA ALA A 79 22.45 1.82 5.29
C ALA A 79 22.51 0.30 5.58
N ASP A 80 23.30 -0.10 6.58
CA ASP A 80 23.49 -1.49 7.03
C ASP A 80 22.55 -1.90 8.16
N ALA A 81 21.69 -0.99 8.64
CA ALA A 81 20.69 -1.32 9.64
C ALA A 81 19.79 -2.47 9.18
N ALA A 82 19.35 -3.29 10.15
CA ALA A 82 18.47 -4.41 9.89
C ALA A 82 17.25 -3.99 9.04
N VAL A 83 16.89 -4.82 8.06
CA VAL A 83 15.77 -4.55 7.13
C VAL A 83 14.49 -4.22 7.89
N PHE A 84 14.22 -4.91 9.00
CA PHE A 84 13.07 -4.63 9.86
C PHE A 84 13.09 -3.19 10.42
N THR A 85 14.24 -2.73 10.92
CA THR A 85 14.41 -1.35 11.40
C THR A 85 14.11 -0.33 10.30
N ARG A 86 14.64 -0.57 9.09
CA ARG A 86 14.40 0.28 7.92
C ARG A 86 12.91 0.35 7.55
N ILE A 87 12.21 -0.80 7.54
CA ILE A 87 10.77 -0.87 7.29
C ILE A 87 9.98 -0.08 8.35
N VAL A 88 10.29 -0.26 9.63
CA VAL A 88 9.58 0.43 10.73
C VAL A 88 9.73 1.95 10.62
N VAL A 89 10.94 2.44 10.33
CA VAL A 89 11.17 3.89 10.17
C VAL A 89 10.47 4.40 8.91
N MET A 90 10.57 3.70 7.78
CA MET A 90 9.87 4.09 6.55
C MET A 90 8.35 4.19 6.79
N MET A 91 7.75 3.21 7.46
CA MET A 91 6.32 3.24 7.81
C MET A 91 5.94 4.45 8.66
N ARG A 92 6.77 4.82 9.65
CA ARG A 92 6.54 6.01 10.50
C ARG A 92 6.58 7.29 9.70
N GLU A 93 7.58 7.43 8.85
CA GLU A 93 7.75 8.61 8.00
C GLU A 93 6.72 8.71 6.87
N THR A 94 6.05 7.60 6.50
CA THR A 94 4.95 7.64 5.53
C THR A 94 3.60 8.07 6.13
N ILE A 95 3.43 8.07 7.46
CA ILE A 95 2.16 8.45 8.12
C ILE A 95 1.64 9.84 7.70
N PRO A 96 2.48 10.90 7.62
CA PRO A 96 2.01 12.21 7.18
C PRO A 96 1.42 12.19 5.76
N SER A 97 2.08 11.52 4.82
CA SER A 97 1.61 11.38 3.44
C SER A 97 0.31 10.58 3.35
N PHE A 98 0.17 9.52 4.16
CA PHE A 98 -1.06 8.72 4.22
C PHE A 98 -2.26 9.49 4.80
N ARG A 99 -2.02 10.46 5.69
CA ARG A 99 -3.08 11.29 6.27
C ARG A 99 -3.55 12.42 5.36
N GLN A 100 -2.85 12.68 4.26
CA GLN A 100 -3.30 13.66 3.28
C GLN A 100 -4.60 13.16 2.61
N PRO A 101 -5.55 14.06 2.29
CA PRO A 101 -6.72 13.68 1.51
C PRO A 101 -6.26 13.06 0.19
N SER A 102 -6.83 11.90 -0.19
CA SER A 102 -6.55 11.31 -1.49
C SER A 102 -6.90 12.31 -2.60
N PRO A 103 -6.05 12.51 -3.62
CA PRO A 103 -6.46 13.29 -4.80
C PRO A 103 -7.73 12.65 -5.37
N ARG A 104 -8.76 13.48 -5.57
CA ARG A 104 -10.06 13.06 -6.11
C ARG A 104 -9.95 12.70 -7.58
#